data_AF-A0A1B8Y9Q1-F1
#
_entry.id   AF-A0A1B8Y9Q1-F1
#
_cell.length_a   1.000
_cell.length_b   1.000
_cell.length_c   1.000
_cell.angle_alpha   90.00
_cell.angle_beta   90.00
_cell.angle_gamma   90.00
#
_symmetry.space_group_name_H-M   'P 1'
#
loop_
_entity.id
_entity.type
_entity.pdbx_description
1 polymer ?
#
loop_
_entity_poly.entity_id
_entity_poly.type
_entity_poly.pdbx_seq_one_letter_code
_entity_poly.pdbx_strand_id
1 'polypeptide(L)'
;HFQTILQTLEGQISAQRQRLVETHLGRVVASLNDNRRGALENYLASVQATPLDPERVLLALKRYIRAEQRDQRHTVRHYQHVSSAEPDRAETIQFQVLTHLRVIEERVNQSLSLLYRNPQLTPELRDQIESWLRTEWVGAGDLLSSTQKKMNEDSDYPEIRVPPQNSAETSQGEGSAVWDLYSDFPPSERTLTFPGPK
;
A
#
# COMPACT_ATOMS: atom_id res chain seq x y z
N HIS A 1 -0.35 -40.56 23.46
CA HIS A 1 -0.10 -39.51 24.48
C HIS A 1 0.87 -38.46 23.96
N PHE A 2 2.15 -38.78 23.68
CA PHE A 2 3.11 -37.81 23.13
C PHE A 2 2.70 -37.20 21.78
N GLN A 3 2.14 -37.99 20.86
CA GLN A 3 1.60 -37.46 19.58
C GLN A 3 0.50 -36.40 19.79
N THR A 4 -0.40 -36.64 20.75
CA THR A 4 -1.46 -35.68 21.12
C THR A 4 -0.90 -34.40 21.72
N ILE A 5 0.15 -34.50 22.53
CA ILE A 5 0.85 -33.34 23.09
C ILE A 5 1.54 -32.55 21.97
N LEU A 6 2.22 -33.22 21.03
CA LEU A 6 2.86 -32.58 19.89
C LEU A 6 1.84 -31.84 19.01
N GLN A 7 0.74 -32.50 18.63
CA GLN A 7 -0.35 -31.87 17.86
C GLN A 7 -0.94 -30.65 18.57
N THR A 8 -1.11 -30.72 19.90
CA THR A 8 -1.62 -29.58 20.68
C THR A 8 -0.63 -28.41 20.67
N LEU A 9 0.67 -28.69 20.82
CA LEU A 9 1.71 -27.66 20.77
C LEU A 9 1.85 -27.05 19.38
N GLU A 10 1.80 -27.86 18.32
CA GLU A 10 1.83 -27.40 16.93
C GLU A 10 0.65 -26.47 16.63
N GLY A 11 -0.56 -26.84 17.06
CA GLY A 11 -1.75 -26.00 16.94
C GLY A 11 -1.63 -24.67 17.71
N GLN A 12 -1.10 -24.70 18.94
CA GLN A 12 -0.85 -23.47 19.71
C GLN A 12 0.18 -22.55 19.05
N ILE A 13 1.26 -23.12 18.49
CA ILE A 13 2.31 -22.37 17.79
C ILE A 13 1.76 -21.73 16.52
N SER A 14 0.98 -22.47 15.71
CA SER A 14 0.32 -21.91 14.52
C SER A 14 -0.62 -20.75 14.89
N ALA A 15 -1.49 -20.93 15.90
CA ALA A 15 -2.41 -19.89 16.35
C ALA A 15 -1.70 -18.62 16.88
N GLN A 16 -0.60 -18.80 17.63
CA GLN A 16 0.21 -17.67 18.09
C GLN A 16 0.89 -16.93 16.93
N ARG A 17 1.45 -17.66 15.96
CA ARG A 17 2.06 -17.09 14.76
C ARG A 17 1.02 -16.30 13.96
N GLN A 18 -0.16 -16.86 13.76
CA GLN A 18 -1.26 -16.19 13.05
C GLN A 18 -1.62 -14.86 13.71
N ARG A 19 -1.89 -14.87 15.02
CA ARG A 19 -2.23 -13.65 15.76
C ARG A 19 -1.14 -12.58 15.67
N LEU A 20 0.13 -12.99 15.68
CA LEU A 20 1.26 -12.08 15.53
C LEU A 20 1.29 -11.42 14.14
N VAL A 21 1.09 -12.21 13.09
CA VAL A 21 1.04 -11.73 11.70
C VAL A 21 -0.12 -10.75 11.51
N GLU A 22 -1.33 -11.10 11.97
CA GLU A 22 -2.52 -10.23 11.89
C GLU A 22 -2.29 -8.90 12.62
N THR A 23 -1.76 -8.95 13.84
CA THR A 23 -1.47 -7.73 14.62
C THR A 23 -0.41 -6.86 13.95
N HIS A 24 0.65 -7.47 13.42
CA HIS A 24 1.71 -6.75 12.73
C HIS A 24 1.17 -6.08 11.47
N LEU A 25 0.41 -6.83 10.65
CA LEU A 25 -0.17 -6.31 9.42
C LEU A 25 -1.11 -5.14 9.71
N GLY A 26 -1.97 -5.25 10.72
CA GLY A 26 -2.86 -4.14 11.09
C GLY A 26 -2.12 -2.88 11.49
N ARG A 27 -0.98 -3.01 12.16
CA ARG A 27 -0.12 -1.86 12.45
C ARG A 27 0.52 -1.29 11.20
N VAL A 28 0.96 -2.13 10.26
CA VAL A 28 1.53 -1.66 8.98
C VAL A 28 0.48 -0.90 8.17
N VAL A 29 -0.73 -1.44 8.03
CA VAL A 29 -1.83 -0.79 7.31
C VAL A 29 -2.22 0.53 7.96
N ALA A 30 -2.37 0.56 9.30
CA ALA A 30 -2.62 1.79 10.02
C ALA A 30 -1.52 2.83 9.80
N SER A 31 -0.24 2.43 9.88
CA SER A 31 0.90 3.32 9.66
C SER A 31 0.98 3.86 8.22
N LEU A 32 0.67 3.03 7.22
CA LEU A 32 0.58 3.45 5.83
C LEU A 32 -0.53 4.49 5.65
N ASN A 33 -1.70 4.25 6.24
CA ASN A 33 -2.84 5.15 6.19
C ASN A 33 -2.55 6.49 6.89
N ASP A 34 -1.97 6.47 8.09
CA ASP A 34 -1.65 7.69 8.83
C ASP A 34 -0.60 8.54 8.09
N ASN A 35 0.45 7.90 7.56
CA ASN A 35 1.46 8.59 6.77
C ASN A 35 0.88 9.18 5.48
N ARG A 36 0.01 8.43 4.78
CA ARG A 36 -0.71 8.90 3.60
C ARG A 36 -1.57 10.13 3.94
N ARG A 37 -2.40 10.04 4.98
CA ARG A 37 -3.30 11.12 5.42
C ARG A 37 -2.51 12.38 5.78
N GLY A 38 -1.47 12.25 6.61
CA GLY A 38 -0.64 13.40 6.96
C GLY A 38 0.10 14.01 5.78
N ALA A 39 0.58 13.19 4.82
CA ALA A 39 1.23 13.71 3.61
C ALA A 39 0.24 14.42 2.67
N LEU A 40 -0.98 13.90 2.55
CA LEU A 40 -2.06 14.49 1.77
C LEU A 40 -2.52 15.83 2.37
N GLU A 41 -2.75 15.88 3.68
CA GLU A 41 -3.13 17.11 4.40
C GLU A 41 -2.08 18.21 4.21
N ASN A 42 -0.80 17.87 4.37
CA ASN A 42 0.29 18.81 4.14
C ASN A 42 0.36 19.29 2.67
N TYR A 43 0.11 18.40 1.71
CA TYR A 43 0.02 18.77 0.30
C TYR A 43 -1.15 19.72 0.04
N LEU A 44 -2.34 19.41 0.50
CA LEU A 44 -3.52 20.28 0.33
C LEU A 44 -3.29 21.65 0.97
N ALA A 45 -2.69 21.70 2.17
CA ALA A 45 -2.32 22.95 2.83
C ALA A 45 -1.31 23.76 2.02
N SER A 46 -0.35 23.11 1.35
CA SER A 46 0.62 23.79 0.50
C SER A 46 -0.01 24.39 -0.77
N VAL A 47 -0.97 23.68 -1.38
CA VAL A 47 -1.67 24.13 -2.60
C VAL A 47 -2.64 25.28 -2.31
N GLN A 48 -3.18 25.35 -1.09
CA GLN A 48 -4.10 26.39 -0.63
C GLN A 48 -3.37 27.61 -0.01
N ALA A 49 -2.05 27.53 0.18
CA ALA A 49 -1.29 28.62 0.77
C ALA A 49 -1.35 29.88 -0.11
N THR A 50 -1.50 31.04 0.54
CA THR A 50 -1.49 32.36 -0.12
C THR A 50 -0.44 33.24 0.58
N PRO A 51 0.67 33.63 -0.07
CA PRO A 51 1.03 33.35 -1.46
C PRO A 51 1.38 31.87 -1.73
N LEU A 52 1.22 31.43 -2.97
CA LEU A 52 1.57 30.07 -3.40
C LEU A 52 3.10 29.91 -3.44
N ASP A 53 3.62 28.89 -2.77
CA ASP A 53 5.04 28.54 -2.79
C ASP A 53 5.27 27.27 -3.65
N PRO A 54 5.84 27.41 -4.86
CA PRO A 54 5.98 26.30 -5.80
C PRO A 54 6.92 25.20 -5.30
N GLU A 55 8.00 25.55 -4.59
CA GLU A 55 8.95 24.56 -4.06
C GLU A 55 8.32 23.74 -2.96
N ARG A 56 7.57 24.40 -2.07
CA ARG A 56 6.83 23.74 -0.99
C ARG A 56 5.76 22.79 -1.53
N VAL A 57 5.01 23.22 -2.55
CA VAL A 57 4.01 22.38 -3.21
C VAL A 57 4.65 21.15 -3.84
N LEU A 58 5.76 21.33 -4.56
CA LEU A 58 6.49 20.21 -5.16
C LEU A 58 6.98 19.22 -4.11
N LEU A 59 7.58 19.69 -3.01
CA LEU A 59 8.08 18.83 -1.94
C LEU A 59 6.94 18.07 -1.25
N ALA A 60 5.82 18.73 -0.98
CA ALA A 60 4.65 18.10 -0.37
C ALA A 60 4.02 17.05 -1.29
N LEU A 61 3.91 17.33 -2.60
CA LEU A 61 3.44 16.37 -3.59
C LEU A 61 4.37 15.15 -3.65
N LYS A 62 5.69 15.34 -3.74
CA LYS A 62 6.67 14.23 -3.74
C LYS A 62 6.53 13.35 -2.52
N ARG A 63 6.32 13.95 -1.34
CA ARG A 63 6.11 13.20 -0.09
C ARG A 63 4.81 12.39 -0.12
N TYR A 64 3.73 12.99 -0.61
CA TYR A 64 2.44 12.32 -0.75
C TYR A 64 2.50 11.14 -1.72
N ILE A 65 3.04 11.34 -2.92
CA ILE A 65 3.17 10.29 -3.93
C ILE A 65 4.06 9.13 -3.43
N ARG A 66 5.14 9.41 -2.69
CA ARG A 66 5.94 8.35 -2.05
C ARG A 66 5.15 7.54 -1.01
N ALA A 67 4.21 8.16 -0.30
CA ALA A 67 3.33 7.45 0.63
C ALA A 67 2.39 6.49 -0.13
N GLU A 68 1.83 6.95 -1.25
CA GLU A 68 1.00 6.12 -2.17
C GLU A 68 1.80 4.95 -2.76
N GLN A 69 3.01 5.19 -3.22
CA GLN A 69 3.90 4.14 -3.74
C GLN A 69 4.28 3.11 -2.68
N ARG A 70 4.41 3.53 -1.43
CA ARG A 70 4.71 2.62 -0.32
C ARG A 70 3.54 1.66 -0.09
N ASP A 71 2.30 2.16 -0.13
CA ASP A 71 1.08 1.35 -0.04
C ASP A 71 1.01 0.38 -1.23
N GLN A 72 1.16 0.89 -2.45
CA GLN A 72 1.18 0.09 -3.68
C GLN A 72 2.19 -1.06 -3.64
N ARG A 73 3.45 -0.76 -3.25
CA ARG A 73 4.52 -1.77 -3.13
C ARG A 73 4.21 -2.79 -2.04
N HIS A 74 3.63 -2.35 -0.92
CA HIS A 74 3.25 -3.24 0.16
C HIS A 74 2.17 -4.24 -0.29
N THR A 75 1.11 -3.75 -0.95
CA THR A 75 0.05 -4.60 -1.50
C THR A 75 0.57 -5.59 -2.51
N VAL A 76 1.41 -5.15 -3.46
CA VAL A 76 2.01 -6.04 -4.48
C VAL A 76 2.89 -7.13 -3.83
N ARG A 77 3.77 -6.75 -2.89
CA ARG A 77 4.64 -7.71 -2.20
C ARG A 77 3.85 -8.71 -1.36
N HIS A 78 2.78 -8.25 -0.69
CA HIS A 78 1.93 -9.11 0.09
C HIS A 78 1.20 -10.14 -0.80
N TYR A 79 0.63 -9.69 -1.92
CA TYR A 79 0.02 -10.58 -2.91
C TYR A 79 1.02 -11.62 -3.45
N GLN A 80 2.25 -11.21 -3.73
CA GLN A 80 3.30 -12.11 -4.19
C GLN A 80 3.67 -13.17 -3.16
N HIS A 81 3.79 -12.78 -1.89
CA HIS A 81 4.05 -13.72 -0.81
C HIS A 81 2.93 -14.76 -0.71
N VAL A 82 1.66 -14.31 -0.70
CA VAL A 82 0.51 -15.22 -0.69
C VAL A 82 0.50 -16.11 -1.93
N SER A 83 0.77 -15.57 -3.11
CA SER A 83 0.83 -16.36 -4.36
C SER A 83 1.92 -17.42 -4.35
N SER A 84 3.06 -17.17 -3.68
CA SER A 84 4.15 -18.15 -3.54
C SER A 84 3.87 -19.22 -2.48
N ALA A 85 3.13 -18.86 -1.41
CA ALA A 85 2.87 -19.75 -0.28
C ALA A 85 1.56 -20.54 -0.43
N GLU A 86 0.51 -19.92 -0.96
CA GLU A 86 -0.87 -20.41 -1.01
C GLU A 86 -1.56 -19.97 -2.33
N PRO A 87 -1.36 -20.70 -3.45
CA PRO A 87 -1.86 -20.29 -4.76
C PRO A 87 -3.40 -20.21 -4.85
N ASP A 88 -4.12 -21.18 -4.27
CA ASP A 88 -5.60 -21.22 -4.28
C ASP A 88 -6.20 -19.97 -3.60
N ARG A 89 -5.52 -19.49 -2.56
CA ARG A 89 -5.92 -18.28 -1.86
C ARG A 89 -5.59 -17.03 -2.65
N ALA A 90 -4.44 -17.01 -3.31
CA ALA A 90 -4.05 -15.89 -4.18
C ALA A 90 -5.10 -15.62 -5.26
N GLU A 91 -5.72 -16.65 -5.83
CA GLU A 91 -6.85 -16.50 -6.76
C GLU A 91 -8.06 -15.81 -6.11
N THR A 92 -8.37 -16.17 -4.86
CA THR A 92 -9.50 -15.61 -4.10
C THR A 92 -9.32 -14.12 -3.81
N ILE A 93 -8.09 -13.68 -3.48
CA ILE A 93 -7.79 -12.30 -3.09
C ILE A 93 -7.39 -11.40 -4.27
N GLN A 94 -7.16 -11.96 -5.45
CA GLN A 94 -6.65 -11.25 -6.62
C GLN A 94 -7.51 -10.02 -6.97
N PHE A 95 -8.83 -10.17 -6.92
CA PHE A 95 -9.77 -9.09 -7.21
C PHE A 95 -9.66 -7.94 -6.19
N GLN A 96 -9.49 -8.26 -4.90
CA GLN A 96 -9.34 -7.26 -3.85
C GLN A 96 -8.03 -6.47 -4.03
N VAL A 97 -6.94 -7.16 -4.36
CA VAL A 97 -5.64 -6.56 -4.67
C VAL A 97 -5.75 -5.58 -5.84
N LEU A 98 -6.34 -6.01 -6.95
CA LEU A 98 -6.51 -5.16 -8.13
C LEU A 98 -7.37 -3.93 -7.82
N THR A 99 -8.43 -4.12 -7.03
CA THR A 99 -9.29 -3.03 -6.57
C THR A 99 -8.51 -2.01 -5.74
N HIS A 100 -7.71 -2.46 -4.77
CA HIS A 100 -6.91 -1.56 -3.93
C HIS A 100 -5.88 -0.77 -4.74
N LEU A 101 -5.18 -1.45 -5.66
CA LEU A 101 -4.23 -0.81 -6.57
C LEU A 101 -4.90 0.25 -7.46
N ARG A 102 -6.14 -0.02 -7.90
CA ARG A 102 -6.92 0.96 -8.67
C ARG A 102 -7.32 2.18 -7.84
N VAL A 103 -7.73 1.98 -6.59
CA VAL A 103 -8.05 3.08 -5.66
C VAL A 103 -6.83 3.98 -5.42
N ILE A 104 -5.64 3.40 -5.25
CA ILE A 104 -4.38 4.16 -5.12
C ILE A 104 -4.14 5.04 -6.36
N GLU A 105 -4.26 4.45 -7.56
CA GLU A 105 -4.08 5.16 -8.82
C GLU A 105 -5.09 6.32 -8.98
N GLU A 106 -6.36 6.07 -8.68
CA GLU A 106 -7.42 7.08 -8.73
C GLU A 106 -7.14 8.24 -7.77
N ARG A 107 -6.66 7.93 -6.56
CA ARG A 107 -6.34 8.94 -5.54
C ARG A 107 -5.18 9.84 -5.98
N VAL A 108 -4.14 9.26 -6.57
CA VAL A 108 -3.04 10.02 -7.18
C VAL A 108 -3.55 10.90 -8.31
N ASN A 109 -4.34 10.35 -9.24
CA ASN A 109 -4.91 11.10 -10.35
C ASN A 109 -5.79 12.26 -9.89
N GLN A 110 -6.58 12.07 -8.83
CA GLN A 110 -7.37 13.13 -8.21
C GLN A 110 -6.48 14.23 -7.62
N SER A 111 -5.42 13.86 -6.89
CA SER A 111 -4.48 14.82 -6.29
C SER A 111 -3.78 15.70 -7.34
N LEU A 112 -3.41 15.12 -8.49
CA LEU A 112 -2.80 15.83 -9.61
C LEU A 112 -3.82 16.70 -10.34
N SER A 113 -5.05 16.21 -10.50
CA SER A 113 -6.14 16.99 -11.09
C SER A 113 -6.43 18.26 -10.30
N LEU A 114 -6.36 18.20 -8.96
CA LEU A 114 -6.51 19.38 -8.11
C LEU A 114 -5.41 20.40 -8.36
N LEU A 115 -4.17 19.95 -8.54
CA LEU A 115 -3.04 20.81 -8.83
C LEU A 115 -3.23 21.56 -10.14
N TYR A 116 -3.60 20.83 -11.20
CA TYR A 116 -3.73 21.39 -12.54
C TYR A 116 -4.91 22.35 -12.69
N ARG A 117 -5.91 22.27 -11.82
CA ARG A 117 -7.03 23.23 -11.75
C ARG A 117 -6.66 24.55 -11.09
N ASN A 118 -5.54 24.63 -10.36
CA ASN A 118 -5.14 25.86 -9.70
C ASN A 118 -4.55 26.87 -10.72
N PRO A 119 -5.18 28.05 -10.92
CA PRO A 119 -4.71 29.05 -11.89
C PRO A 119 -3.40 29.73 -11.47
N GLN A 120 -3.02 29.66 -10.19
CA GLN A 120 -1.76 30.21 -9.67
C GLN A 120 -0.56 29.30 -9.98
N LEU A 121 -0.78 28.11 -10.54
CA LEU A 121 0.28 27.15 -10.83
C LEU A 121 1.08 27.57 -12.08
N THR A 122 2.36 27.81 -11.90
CA THR A 122 3.27 28.19 -13.00
C THR A 122 3.51 27.01 -13.96
N PRO A 123 3.71 27.28 -15.27
CA PRO A 123 4.00 26.24 -16.25
C PRO A 123 5.29 25.48 -15.92
N GLU A 124 6.31 26.14 -15.38
CA GLU A 124 7.59 25.51 -15.02
C GLU A 124 7.40 24.45 -13.92
N LEU A 125 6.49 24.68 -12.98
CA LEU A 125 6.19 23.71 -11.93
C LEU A 125 5.43 22.51 -12.51
N ARG A 126 4.53 22.72 -13.48
CA ARG A 126 3.84 21.62 -14.19
C ARG A 126 4.84 20.71 -14.88
N ASP A 127 5.77 21.29 -15.64
CA ASP A 127 6.80 20.55 -16.37
C ASP A 127 7.72 19.76 -15.43
N GLN A 128 8.12 20.36 -14.31
CA GLN A 128 8.90 19.67 -13.27
C GLN A 128 8.16 18.47 -12.68
N ILE A 129 6.86 18.62 -12.43
CA ILE A 129 6.02 17.54 -11.89
C ILE A 129 5.84 16.42 -12.89
N GLU A 130 5.57 16.74 -14.16
CA GLU A 130 5.43 15.73 -15.20
C GLU A 130 6.75 14.96 -15.44
N SER A 131 7.86 15.67 -15.53
CA SER A 131 9.20 15.06 -15.67
C SER A 131 9.50 14.12 -14.51
N TRP A 132 9.22 14.58 -13.28
CA TRP A 132 9.43 13.77 -12.08
C TRP A 132 8.50 12.55 -12.03
N LEU A 133 7.20 12.71 -12.32
CA LEU A 133 6.22 11.62 -12.33
C LEU A 133 6.58 10.54 -13.36
N ARG A 134 7.01 10.91 -14.57
CA ARG A 134 7.44 9.92 -15.59
C ARG A 134 8.62 9.08 -15.14
N THR A 135 9.49 9.66 -14.31
CA THR A 135 10.71 8.99 -13.82
C THR A 135 10.40 8.11 -12.62
N GLU A 136 9.53 8.57 -11.71
CA GLU A 136 9.38 7.97 -10.39
C GLU A 136 8.11 7.14 -10.24
N TRP A 137 7.02 7.47 -10.94
CA TRP A 137 5.76 6.74 -10.80
C TRP A 137 5.77 5.48 -11.65
N VAL A 138 5.87 4.33 -10.99
CA VAL A 138 5.71 3.02 -11.63
C VAL A 138 4.26 2.57 -11.49
N GLY A 139 3.59 2.33 -12.62
CA GLY A 139 2.22 1.86 -12.63
C GLY A 139 2.06 0.51 -11.93
N ALA A 140 0.87 0.23 -11.41
CA ALA A 140 0.59 -1.04 -10.71
C ALA A 140 0.86 -2.26 -11.60
N GLY A 141 0.54 -2.17 -12.90
CA GLY A 141 0.86 -3.21 -13.88
C GLY A 141 2.37 -3.41 -14.06
N ASP A 142 3.13 -2.32 -14.18
CA ASP A 142 4.59 -2.39 -14.33
C ASP A 142 5.27 -2.95 -13.09
N LEU A 143 4.76 -2.67 -11.89
CA LEU A 143 5.27 -3.26 -10.66
C LEU A 143 5.03 -4.77 -10.62
N LEU A 144 3.81 -5.21 -10.92
CA LEU A 144 3.46 -6.64 -10.98
C LEU A 144 4.33 -7.39 -11.99
N SER A 145 4.61 -6.79 -13.15
CA SER A 145 5.49 -7.37 -14.18
C SER A 145 6.99 -7.28 -13.86
N SER A 146 7.45 -6.17 -13.25
CA SER A 146 8.88 -5.93 -12.99
C SER A 146 9.42 -6.72 -11.79
N THR A 147 8.57 -7.02 -10.80
CA THR A 147 8.99 -7.79 -9.62
C THR A 147 9.06 -9.29 -9.87
N GLN A 148 8.45 -9.82 -10.94
CA GLN A 148 8.80 -11.16 -11.45
C GLN A 148 10.29 -11.27 -11.83
N LYS A 149 10.97 -10.14 -12.07
CA LYS A 149 12.37 -10.06 -12.54
C LYS A 149 13.38 -9.71 -11.44
N LYS A 150 12.95 -9.32 -10.23
CA LYS A 150 13.79 -8.65 -9.22
C LYS A 150 13.89 -9.41 -7.88
N MET A 151 13.88 -10.73 -7.91
CA MET A 151 14.12 -11.58 -6.73
C MET A 151 15.63 -11.86 -6.51
N ASN A 152 16.50 -10.84 -6.43
CA ASN A 152 17.90 -11.10 -6.00
C ASN A 152 18.63 -9.97 -5.26
N GLU A 153 18.23 -8.70 -5.30
CA GLU A 153 19.00 -7.63 -4.62
C GLU A 153 18.07 -6.60 -3.97
N ASP A 154 18.40 -6.24 -2.72
CA ASP A 154 17.89 -5.13 -1.91
C ASP A 154 16.65 -5.37 -1.03
N SER A 155 16.89 -6.05 0.10
CA SER A 155 16.00 -6.08 1.28
C SER A 155 16.59 -5.19 2.39
N ASP A 156 16.09 -3.96 2.53
CA ASP A 156 16.32 -3.09 3.70
C ASP A 156 15.09 -3.06 4.65
N TYR A 157 14.37 -4.19 4.71
CA TYR A 157 13.38 -4.50 5.74
C TYR A 157 13.71 -5.89 6.27
N PRO A 158 13.46 -6.21 7.55
CA PRO A 158 13.66 -7.56 8.05
C PRO A 158 12.79 -8.52 7.24
N GLU A 159 13.43 -9.24 6.34
CA GLU A 159 12.86 -10.32 5.58
C GLU A 159 12.34 -11.35 6.58
N ILE A 160 11.02 -11.59 6.61
CA ILE A 160 10.47 -12.67 7.42
C ILE A 160 10.95 -13.96 6.77
N ARG A 161 12.09 -14.46 7.25
CA ARG A 161 12.64 -15.75 6.87
C ARG A 161 11.75 -16.83 7.48
N VAL A 162 10.63 -17.13 6.81
CA VAL A 162 9.86 -18.34 7.09
C VAL A 162 10.64 -19.49 6.46
N PRO A 163 11.13 -20.47 7.24
CA PRO A 163 11.84 -21.62 6.69
C PRO A 163 10.93 -22.41 5.73
N PRO A 164 11.49 -23.06 4.69
CA PRO A 164 10.70 -23.85 3.76
C PRO A 164 10.00 -24.98 4.53
N GLN A 165 8.70 -25.12 4.28
CA GLN A 165 7.89 -26.17 4.89
C GLN A 165 8.37 -27.53 4.38
N ASN A 166 8.89 -28.34 5.30
CA ASN A 166 8.77 -29.78 5.19
C ASN A 166 7.75 -30.21 6.23
N SER A 167 6.54 -30.53 5.74
CA SER A 167 5.55 -31.49 6.26
C SER A 167 4.15 -30.93 6.06
N ALA A 168 3.37 -31.68 5.29
CA ALA A 168 1.98 -31.46 4.97
C ALA A 168 1.14 -31.12 6.21
N GLU A 169 0.42 -30.00 6.17
CA GLU A 169 -1.00 -29.90 6.53
C GLU A 169 -1.53 -28.50 6.23
N THR A 170 -2.57 -28.46 5.40
CA THR A 170 -3.35 -27.31 4.94
C THR A 170 -3.93 -26.49 6.10
N SER A 171 -3.47 -25.25 6.26
CA SER A 171 -4.04 -24.24 7.17
C SER A 171 -5.05 -23.34 6.44
N GLN A 172 -6.29 -23.83 6.28
CA GLN A 172 -7.40 -23.11 5.64
C GLN A 172 -7.88 -21.81 6.36
N GLY A 173 -7.12 -21.23 7.29
CA GLY A 173 -7.56 -20.12 8.14
C GLY A 173 -6.64 -18.90 8.21
N GLU A 174 -5.43 -18.95 7.62
CA GLU A 174 -4.32 -18.05 7.97
C GLU A 174 -4.38 -16.63 7.33
N GLY A 175 -5.52 -16.21 6.77
CA GLY A 175 -5.78 -14.76 6.65
C GLY A 175 -6.83 -14.31 5.65
N SER A 176 -8.06 -14.79 5.82
CA SER A 176 -9.25 -13.99 5.49
C SER A 176 -9.21 -12.67 6.27
N ALA A 177 -8.89 -12.73 7.57
CA ALA A 177 -8.83 -11.55 8.46
C ALA A 177 -7.83 -10.48 7.99
N VAL A 178 -6.74 -10.89 7.34
CA VAL A 178 -5.69 -9.99 6.84
C VAL A 178 -6.18 -9.07 5.73
N TRP A 179 -7.04 -9.55 4.84
CA TRP A 179 -7.65 -8.74 3.77
C TRP A 179 -8.86 -7.95 4.25
N ASP A 180 -9.54 -8.41 5.30
CA ASP A 180 -10.59 -7.64 5.95
C ASP A 180 -10.07 -6.28 6.47
N LEU A 181 -8.80 -6.21 6.90
CA LEU A 181 -8.14 -4.94 7.28
C LEU A 181 -7.90 -3.97 6.11
N TYR A 182 -7.83 -4.47 4.87
CA TYR A 182 -7.78 -3.65 3.65
C TYR A 182 -9.17 -3.33 3.10
N SER A 183 -10.17 -4.14 3.46
CA SER A 183 -11.57 -4.02 3.02
C SER A 183 -12.33 -2.91 3.74
N ASP A 184 -11.82 -2.44 4.89
CA ASP A 184 -12.34 -1.32 5.68
C ASP A 184 -12.15 0.06 5.02
N PHE A 185 -11.96 0.13 3.70
CA PHE A 185 -11.92 1.39 2.95
C PHE A 185 -13.35 1.84 2.65
N PRO A 186 -13.93 2.81 3.39
CA PRO A 186 -15.29 3.22 3.10
C PRO A 186 -15.32 3.94 1.74
N PRO A 187 -16.37 3.72 0.92
CA PRO A 187 -16.57 4.43 -0.35
C PRO A 187 -16.72 5.95 -0.21
N SER A 188 -16.70 6.49 1.02
CA SER A 188 -16.83 7.91 1.34
C SER A 188 -15.54 8.73 1.15
N GLU A 189 -14.36 8.12 1.00
CA GLU A 189 -13.12 8.85 0.68
C GLU A 189 -12.98 9.15 -0.84
N ARG A 190 -13.98 8.80 -1.66
CA ARG A 190 -13.98 8.98 -3.14
C ARG A 190 -14.01 10.44 -3.62
N THR A 191 -14.14 11.41 -2.73
CA THR A 191 -14.23 12.82 -3.08
C THR A 191 -13.35 13.67 -2.17
N LEU A 192 -12.23 14.13 -2.71
CA LEU A 192 -11.53 15.31 -2.19
C LEU A 192 -12.40 16.55 -2.50
N THR A 193 -13.30 16.90 -1.58
CA THR A 193 -14.10 18.13 -1.69
C THR A 193 -13.37 19.28 -1.02
N PHE A 194 -13.39 20.44 -1.68
CA PHE A 194 -12.98 21.70 -1.09
C PHE A 194 -13.92 22.05 0.08
N PRO A 195 -13.42 22.47 1.26
CA PRO A 195 -14.22 23.35 2.11
C PRO A 195 -14.35 24.68 1.36
N GLY A 196 -15.59 25.07 1.06
CA GLY A 196 -15.88 26.36 0.42
C GLY A 196 -15.34 27.52 1.28
N PRO A 197 -15.04 28.67 0.65
CA PRO A 197 -14.59 29.84 1.39
C PRO A 197 -15.66 30.25 2.40
N LYS A 198 -15.24 30.47 3.66
CA LYS A 198 -16.07 31.11 4.68
C LYS A 198 -16.27 32.58 4.37
#